data_AF-A0A6P1BZY6-F1
#
_entry.id   AF-A0A6P1BZY6-F1
#
_cell.length_a   1.000
_cell.length_b   1.000
_cell.length_c   1.000
_cell.angle_alpha   90.00
_cell.angle_beta   90.00
_cell.angle_gamma   90.00
#
_symmetry.space_group_name_H-M   'P 1'
#
loop_
_entity.id
_entity.type
_entity.pdbx_description
1 polymer ?
#
loop_
_entity_poly.entity_id
_entity_poly.type
_entity_poly.pdbx_seq_one_letter_code
_entity_poly.pdbx_strand_id
1 'polypeptide(L)'
;MLYIPKLLFFISTILLLSQQARSEEGTFSGQWEQTYSNAGSCEKCLIGIVRHGTLLSISANNGWMATAETSRSGNAAYAAGNGRWHARVGAYSRGAFDILLAIRDEKLMMVMLVEKPNGSKQAIKAIFRKRKPETRPDKA
;
A
#
# COMPACT_ATOMS: atom_id res chain seq x y z
N MET A 1 28.78 -53.68 2.65
CA MET A 1 29.36 -52.71 3.60
C MET A 1 29.17 -51.32 2.99
N LEU A 2 28.25 -50.54 3.57
CA LEU A 2 27.60 -49.38 2.97
C LEU A 2 28.51 -48.14 2.87
N TYR A 3 28.74 -47.65 1.65
CA TYR A 3 29.36 -46.34 1.36
C TYR A 3 28.31 -45.23 1.18
N ILE A 4 27.28 -45.21 2.03
CA ILE A 4 26.13 -44.30 1.91
C ILE A 4 26.04 -43.18 3.00
N PRO A 5 26.79 -43.17 4.12
CA PRO A 5 26.51 -42.19 5.18
C PRO A 5 27.13 -40.80 4.93
N LYS A 6 28.09 -40.65 4.01
CA LYS A 6 28.81 -39.37 3.80
C LYS A 6 28.11 -38.41 2.85
N LEU A 7 27.30 -38.89 1.90
CA LEU A 7 26.62 -38.01 0.93
C LEU A 7 25.33 -37.41 1.51
N LEU A 8 24.64 -38.13 2.41
CA LEU A 8 23.43 -37.65 3.08
C LEU A 8 23.69 -36.53 4.09
N PHE A 9 24.91 -36.41 4.61
CA PHE A 9 25.25 -35.35 5.56
C PHE A 9 25.46 -33.98 4.89
N PHE A 10 25.81 -33.93 3.61
CA PHE A 10 26.01 -32.67 2.89
C PHE A 10 24.70 -32.00 2.45
N ILE A 11 23.64 -32.78 2.17
CA ILE A 11 22.36 -32.24 1.70
C ILE A 11 21.59 -31.52 2.83
N SER A 12 21.81 -31.91 4.09
CA SER A 12 21.13 -31.29 5.24
C SER A 12 21.57 -29.83 5.50
N THR A 13 22.82 -29.49 5.20
CA THR A 13 23.37 -28.16 5.50
C THR A 13 22.93 -27.04 4.56
N ILE A 14 22.49 -27.35 3.33
CA ILE A 14 22.13 -26.33 2.33
C ILE A 14 20.69 -25.83 2.51
N LEU A 15 19.81 -26.62 3.15
CA LEU A 15 18.43 -26.21 3.45
C LEU A 15 18.32 -25.24 4.65
N LEU A 16 19.42 -24.99 5.35
CA LEU A 16 19.51 -23.99 6.42
C LEU A 16 19.97 -22.61 5.94
N LEU A 17 20.10 -22.39 4.61
CA LEU A 17 19.85 -21.06 4.05
C LEU A 17 18.35 -20.79 4.21
N SER A 18 17.99 -20.49 5.46
CA SER A 18 16.82 -19.76 5.83
C SER A 18 16.80 -18.58 4.89
N GLN A 19 15.96 -18.66 3.86
CA GLN A 19 15.49 -17.48 3.18
C GLN A 19 14.97 -16.63 4.34
N GLN A 20 15.77 -15.64 4.74
CA GLN A 20 15.23 -14.46 5.35
C GLN A 20 14.29 -13.97 4.25
N ALA A 21 13.03 -14.42 4.32
CA ALA A 21 11.90 -13.67 3.87
C ALA A 21 11.97 -12.40 4.73
N ARG A 22 12.91 -11.52 4.34
CA ARG A 22 12.92 -10.14 4.71
C ARG A 22 11.54 -9.74 4.24
N SER A 23 10.65 -9.61 5.20
CA SER A 23 9.36 -9.00 4.98
C SER A 23 9.71 -7.71 4.25
N GLU A 24 9.56 -7.70 2.92
CA GLU A 24 9.22 -6.50 2.22
C GLU A 24 7.79 -6.16 2.67
N GLU A 25 7.64 -5.83 3.96
CA GLU A 25 6.94 -4.61 4.31
C GLU A 25 7.69 -3.48 3.61
N GLY A 26 7.55 -3.44 2.28
CA GLY A 26 7.80 -2.27 1.50
C GLY A 26 7.04 -1.16 2.19
N THR A 27 7.67 0.00 2.31
CA THR A 27 7.22 1.11 3.15
C THR A 27 5.72 1.36 3.04
N PHE A 28 5.16 1.17 1.84
CA PHE A 28 3.74 1.32 1.50
C PHE A 28 2.80 0.18 1.92
N SER A 29 3.25 -1.08 1.97
CA SER A 29 2.38 -2.24 2.19
C SER A 29 1.67 -2.18 3.54
N GLY A 30 0.39 -2.56 3.55
CA GLY A 30 -0.42 -2.70 4.76
C GLY A 30 -1.72 -1.89 4.74
N GLN A 31 -2.34 -1.77 5.92
CA GLN A 31 -3.55 -1.00 6.13
C GLN A 31 -3.21 0.38 6.69
N TRP A 32 -3.88 1.40 6.19
CA TRP A 32 -3.63 2.80 6.51
C TRP A 32 -4.94 3.49 6.85
N GLU A 33 -4.94 4.26 7.93
CA GLU A 33 -6.10 5.00 8.41
C GLU A 33 -5.91 6.50 8.17
N GLN A 34 -6.92 7.12 7.57
CA GLN A 34 -6.90 8.54 7.26
C GLN A 34 -6.93 9.37 8.55
N THR A 35 -6.00 10.30 8.67
CA THR A 35 -5.93 11.27 9.77
C THR A 35 -6.30 12.68 9.33
N TYR A 36 -6.22 12.97 8.02
CA TYR A 36 -6.55 14.26 7.44
C TYR A 36 -6.96 14.10 5.96
N SER A 37 -7.90 14.93 5.50
CA SER A 37 -8.21 15.13 4.08
C SER A 37 -8.81 16.52 3.83
N ASN A 38 -8.51 17.12 2.68
CA ASN A 38 -9.14 18.37 2.23
C ASN A 38 -10.44 18.17 1.42
N ALA A 39 -10.88 16.91 1.22
CA ALA A 39 -12.10 16.58 0.47
C ALA A 39 -13.29 16.24 1.37
N GLY A 40 -13.20 16.52 2.68
CA GLY A 40 -14.22 16.25 3.68
C GLY A 40 -13.73 15.35 4.82
N SER A 41 -14.50 15.31 5.91
CA SER A 41 -14.22 14.44 7.05
C SER A 41 -14.59 12.99 6.73
N CYS A 42 -13.72 12.06 7.11
CA CYS A 42 -14.02 10.64 7.07
C CYS A 42 -13.36 9.95 8.27
N GLU A 43 -14.13 9.74 9.32
CA GLU A 43 -13.64 9.19 10.59
C GLU A 43 -13.15 7.75 10.50
N LYS A 44 -13.55 7.02 9.45
CA LYS A 44 -13.25 5.60 9.25
C LYS A 44 -12.66 5.29 7.88
N CYS A 45 -12.07 6.28 7.19
CA CYS A 45 -11.49 6.03 5.87
C CYS A 45 -10.20 5.22 6.00
N LEU A 46 -10.19 4.08 5.33
CA LEU A 46 -9.07 3.14 5.32
C LEU A 46 -8.65 2.90 3.88
N ILE A 47 -7.35 2.77 3.68
CA ILE A 47 -6.80 2.22 2.44
C ILE A 47 -5.91 1.02 2.74
N GLY A 48 -6.04 -0.01 1.91
CA GLY A 48 -5.12 -1.14 1.85
C GLY A 48 -4.18 -0.99 0.68
N ILE A 49 -2.90 -1.28 0.90
CA ILE A 49 -1.90 -1.33 -0.16
C ILE A 49 -1.25 -2.70 -0.18
N VAL A 50 -1.30 -3.33 -1.35
CA VAL A 50 -0.63 -4.60 -1.66
C VAL A 50 0.45 -4.33 -2.70
N ARG A 51 1.66 -4.84 -2.46
CA ARG A 51 2.81 -4.67 -3.36
C ARG A 51 3.05 -5.93 -4.19
N HIS A 52 3.24 -5.74 -5.50
CA HIS A 52 3.60 -6.75 -6.49
C HIS A 52 4.83 -6.28 -7.26
N GLY A 53 6.03 -6.51 -6.72
CA GLY A 53 7.27 -5.94 -7.28
C GLY A 53 7.27 -4.42 -7.18
N THR A 54 7.44 -3.71 -8.30
CA THR A 54 7.35 -2.24 -8.34
C THR A 54 5.91 -1.72 -8.36
N LEU A 55 4.92 -2.56 -8.66
CA LEU A 55 3.52 -2.17 -8.74
C LEU A 55 2.84 -2.24 -7.37
N LEU A 56 2.01 -1.26 -7.06
CA LEU A 56 1.14 -1.19 -5.90
C LEU A 56 -0.32 -1.30 -6.36
N SER A 57 -1.09 -2.15 -5.71
CA SER A 57 -2.55 -2.21 -5.78
C SER A 57 -3.12 -1.52 -4.54
N ILE A 58 -3.94 -0.49 -4.74
CA ILE A 58 -4.48 0.35 -3.66
C ILE A 58 -6.00 0.24 -3.68
N SER A 59 -6.61 -0.09 -2.55
CA SER A 59 -8.07 -0.17 -2.38
C SER A 59 -8.50 0.66 -1.19
N ALA A 60 -9.57 1.44 -1.35
CA ALA A 60 -10.13 2.26 -0.29
C ALA A 60 -11.54 1.80 0.07
N ASN A 61 -11.86 1.83 1.36
CA ASN A 61 -13.18 1.41 1.85
C ASN A 61 -14.32 2.39 1.50
N ASN A 62 -13.98 3.57 0.96
CA ASN A 62 -14.94 4.53 0.41
C ASN A 62 -15.11 4.39 -1.12
N GLY A 63 -14.62 3.31 -1.72
CA GLY A 63 -15.03 2.87 -3.05
C GLY A 63 -14.17 3.35 -4.22
N TRP A 64 -13.00 3.94 -3.98
CA TRP A 64 -11.99 4.11 -5.03
C TRP A 64 -10.91 3.05 -4.96
N MET A 65 -10.25 2.86 -6.10
CA MET A 65 -9.10 1.98 -6.25
C MET A 65 -8.08 2.61 -7.19
N ALA A 66 -6.81 2.25 -7.05
CA ALA A 66 -5.72 2.75 -7.88
C ALA A 66 -4.62 1.73 -8.05
N THR A 67 -3.80 1.92 -9.08
CA THR A 67 -2.50 1.28 -9.23
C THR A 67 -1.42 2.35 -9.28
N ALA A 68 -0.26 2.06 -8.70
CA ALA A 68 0.87 2.99 -8.71
C ALA A 68 2.19 2.24 -8.81
N GLU A 69 3.14 2.76 -9.57
CA GLU A 69 4.48 2.20 -9.65
C GLU A 69 5.43 2.94 -8.71
N THR A 70 6.21 2.19 -7.93
CA THR A 70 7.17 2.75 -6.99
C THR A 70 8.38 3.31 -7.72
N SER A 71 8.80 4.50 -7.32
CA SER A 71 10.07 5.11 -7.70
C SER A 71 10.82 5.60 -6.45
N ARG A 72 12.13 5.79 -6.57
CA ARG A 72 12.97 6.33 -5.50
C ARG A 72 13.58 7.64 -5.96
N SER A 73 13.47 8.67 -5.11
CA SER A 73 14.20 9.93 -5.28
C SER A 73 14.80 10.32 -3.94
N GLY A 74 16.13 10.31 -3.86
CA GLY A 74 16.87 10.44 -2.60
C GLY A 74 16.43 9.38 -1.57
N ASN A 75 16.13 9.84 -0.35
CA ASN A 75 15.75 8.97 0.78
C ASN A 75 14.24 8.71 0.90
N ALA A 76 13.42 9.32 0.04
CA ALA A 76 11.98 9.19 0.11
C ALA A 76 11.46 8.14 -0.89
N ALA A 77 10.53 7.30 -0.40
CA ALA A 77 9.82 6.35 -1.23
C ALA A 77 8.59 7.05 -1.83
N TYR A 78 8.45 6.99 -3.15
CA TYR A 78 7.31 7.55 -3.88
C TYR A 78 6.64 6.47 -4.73
N ALA A 79 5.36 6.66 -5.04
CA ALA A 79 4.69 5.88 -6.07
C ALA A 79 3.70 6.75 -6.83
N ALA A 80 3.61 6.58 -8.15
CA ALA A 80 2.70 7.35 -8.99
C ALA A 80 1.91 6.42 -9.92
N GLY A 81 0.69 6.81 -10.25
CA GLY A 81 -0.13 6.08 -11.20
C GLY A 81 -1.52 6.66 -11.30
N ASN A 82 -2.52 5.82 -11.53
CA ASN A 82 -3.88 6.25 -11.81
C ASN A 82 -4.90 5.39 -11.05
N GLY A 83 -6.07 5.95 -10.81
CA GLY A 83 -7.15 5.27 -10.14
C GLY A 83 -8.52 5.72 -10.64
N ARG A 84 -9.54 5.15 -10.02
CA ARG A 84 -10.93 5.41 -10.36
C ARG A 84 -11.85 5.21 -9.17
N TRP A 85 -12.92 6.00 -9.14
CA TRP A 85 -14.05 5.77 -8.26
C TRP A 85 -14.99 4.71 -8.83
N HIS A 86 -15.56 3.86 -7.98
CA HIS A 86 -16.69 3.03 -8.38
C HIS A 86 -17.88 3.91 -8.77
N ALA A 87 -18.67 3.45 -9.74
CA ALA A 87 -19.78 4.19 -10.35
C ALA A 87 -20.92 4.60 -9.40
N ARG A 88 -20.84 4.27 -8.10
CA ARG A 88 -21.90 4.51 -7.10
C ARG A 88 -21.49 5.45 -5.95
N VAL A 89 -20.36 6.15 -6.04
CA VAL A 89 -19.87 7.02 -4.95
C VAL A 89 -19.96 8.51 -5.33
N GLY A 90 -21.10 9.13 -5.04
CA GLY A 90 -21.28 10.59 -4.97
C GLY A 90 -20.83 11.41 -6.20
N ALA A 91 -20.34 12.62 -5.95
CA ALA A 91 -19.95 13.61 -6.97
C ALA A 91 -18.74 13.19 -7.85
N TYR A 92 -18.08 12.07 -7.53
CA TYR A 92 -16.91 11.55 -8.26
C TYR A 92 -17.21 10.29 -9.08
N SER A 93 -18.49 9.94 -9.24
CA SER A 93 -18.97 8.81 -10.04
C SER A 93 -18.22 8.69 -11.37
N ARG A 94 -17.54 7.55 -11.58
CA ARG A 94 -16.78 7.19 -12.78
C ARG A 94 -15.55 8.06 -13.11
N GLY A 95 -15.17 9.01 -12.26
CA GLY A 95 -13.99 9.85 -12.47
C GLY A 95 -12.69 9.03 -12.34
N ALA A 96 -11.89 9.04 -13.41
CA ALA A 96 -10.49 8.66 -13.33
C ALA A 96 -9.71 9.77 -12.63
N PHE A 97 -8.60 9.41 -11.99
CA PHE A 97 -7.70 10.38 -11.36
C PHE A 97 -6.27 9.89 -11.42
N ASP A 98 -5.33 10.83 -11.38
CA ASP A 98 -3.92 10.52 -11.13
C ASP A 98 -3.68 10.47 -9.63
N ILE A 99 -2.74 9.64 -9.18
CA ILE A 99 -2.37 9.52 -7.77
C ILE A 99 -0.85 9.59 -7.60
N LEU A 100 -0.43 10.29 -6.54
CA LEU A 100 0.93 10.32 -6.04
C LEU A 100 0.91 9.95 -4.55
N LEU A 101 1.77 9.00 -4.19
CA LEU A 101 2.00 8.56 -2.82
C LEU A 101 3.43 8.88 -2.42
N ALA A 102 3.61 9.27 -1.17
CA ALA A 102 4.91 9.44 -0.55
C ALA A 102 4.88 8.95 0.88
N ILE A 103 5.97 8.36 1.35
CA ILE A 103 6.15 8.07 2.79
C ILE A 103 7.22 8.96 3.37
N ARG A 104 6.87 9.60 4.49
CA ARG A 104 7.76 10.44 5.28
C ARG A 104 7.34 10.38 6.75
N ASP A 105 8.30 10.19 7.64
CA ASP A 105 8.07 10.16 9.09
C ASP A 105 6.93 9.20 9.49
N GLU A 106 6.94 7.99 8.92
CA GLU A 106 5.92 6.93 9.10
C GLU A 106 4.49 7.29 8.66
N LYS A 107 4.32 8.44 7.99
CA LYS A 107 3.05 8.88 7.43
C LYS A 107 3.02 8.61 5.94
N LEU A 108 1.88 8.11 5.47
CA LEU A 108 1.59 8.03 4.05
C LEU A 108 0.88 9.31 3.64
N MET A 109 1.50 10.07 2.75
CA MET A 109 0.94 11.25 2.12
C MET A 109 0.40 10.87 0.75
N MET A 110 -0.78 11.37 0.43
CA MET A 110 -1.44 11.11 -0.84
C MET A 110 -1.87 12.43 -1.48
N VAL A 111 -1.64 12.54 -2.78
CA VAL A 111 -2.26 13.54 -3.63
C VAL A 111 -3.01 12.82 -4.76
N MET A 112 -4.28 13.14 -4.96
CA MET A 112 -5.03 12.76 -6.14
C MET A 112 -5.33 13.99 -6.98
N LEU A 113 -5.22 13.88 -8.30
CA LEU A 113 -5.66 14.90 -9.24
C LEU A 113 -6.92 14.41 -9.92
N VAL A 114 -8.05 15.01 -9.56
CA VAL A 114 -9.37 14.68 -10.11
C VAL A 114 -9.78 15.76 -11.09
N GLU A 115 -10.24 15.36 -12.27
CA GLU A 115 -10.87 16.27 -13.23
C GLU A 115 -12.36 16.44 -12.91
N LYS A 116 -12.81 17.69 -12.90
CA LYS A 116 -14.21 18.05 -12.69
C LYS A 116 -14.98 18.04 -14.01
N PRO A 117 -16.33 17.98 -13.98
CA PRO A 117 -17.14 18.05 -15.20
C PRO A 117 -16.88 19.28 -16.10
N ASN A 118 -16.37 20.37 -15.54
CA ASN A 118 -16.00 21.59 -16.28
C ASN A 118 -14.55 21.57 -16.82
N GLY A 119 -13.86 20.42 -16.78
CA GLY A 119 -12.47 20.26 -17.23
C GLY A 119 -11.40 20.80 -16.27
N SER A 120 -11.78 21.49 -15.19
CA SER A 120 -10.82 21.96 -14.18
C SER A 120 -10.31 20.80 -13.32
N LYS A 121 -9.06 20.89 -12.86
CA LYS A 121 -8.46 19.89 -11.97
C LYS A 121 -8.54 20.33 -10.50
N GLN A 122 -8.81 19.38 -9.61
CA GLN A 122 -8.73 19.55 -8.17
C GLN A 122 -7.75 18.56 -7.56
N ALA A 123 -6.89 19.06 -6.67
CA ALA A 123 -6.01 18.24 -5.86
C ALA A 123 -6.71 17.85 -4.54
N ILE A 124 -6.93 16.56 -4.35
CA ILE A 124 -7.30 15.98 -3.06
C ILE A 124 -6.03 15.57 -2.35
N LYS A 125 -5.82 16.05 -1.13
CA LYS A 125 -4.67 15.75 -0.29
C LYS A 125 -5.14 15.02 0.95
N ALA A 126 -4.51 13.89 1.27
CA ALA A 126 -4.80 13.15 2.48
C ALA A 126 -3.52 12.65 3.15
N ILE A 127 -3.59 12.47 4.47
CA ILE A 127 -2.51 11.93 5.29
C ILE A 127 -3.05 10.72 6.04
N PHE A 128 -2.30 9.63 6.02
CA PHE A 128 -2.65 8.39 6.69
C PHE A 128 -1.57 7.96 7.67
N ARG A 129 -1.99 7.26 8.71
CA ARG A 129 -1.12 6.54 9.65
C ARG A 129 -1.27 5.04 9.42
N LYS A 130 -0.20 4.27 9.66
CA LYS A 130 -0.28 2.81 9.55
C LYS A 130 -1.19 2.27 10.65
N ARG A 131 -2.15 1.42 10.28
CA ARG A 131 -3.07 0.80 11.24
C ARG A 131 -2.33 -0.31 11.97
N LYS A 132 -2.24 -0.20 13.30
CA LYS A 132 -1.69 -1.27 14.13
C LYS A 132 -2.63 -2.49 14.08
N PRO A 133 -2.11 -3.73 14.07
CA PRO A 133 -2.94 -4.90 14.27
C PRO A 133 -3.74 -4.74 15.57
N GLU A 134 -5.03 -5.03 15.52
CA GLU A 134 -5.86 -5.05 16.71
C GLU A 134 -5.39 -6.21 17.58
N THR A 135 -4.83 -5.90 18.75
CA THR A 135 -4.43 -6.91 19.72
C THR A 135 -5.70 -7.51 20.29
N ARG A 136 -6.12 -8.67 19.78
CA ARG A 136 -7.26 -9.39 20.34
C ARG A 136 -6.86 -9.79 21.77
N PRO A 137 -7.57 -9.37 22.83
CA PRO A 137 -7.25 -9.83 24.17
C PRO A 137 -7.41 -11.35 24.18
N ASP A 138 -6.37 -12.05 24.64
CA ASP A 138 -6.47 -13.48 24.91
C ASP A 138 -7.68 -13.68 25.82
N LYS A 139 -8.60 -14.55 25.38
CA LYS A 139 -9.69 -14.99 26.24
C LYS A 139 -9.05 -15.68 27.45
N ALA A 140 -9.16 -15.05 28.60
CA ALA A 140 -8.96 -15.68 29.90
C ALA A 140 -10.01 -16.76 30.15
#